data_AF-A0A6P6XJ65-F1
#
_entry.id   AF-A0A6P6XJ65-F1
#
_cell.length_a   1.000
_cell.length_b   1.000
_cell.length_c   1.000
_cell.angle_alpha   90.00
_cell.angle_beta   90.00
_cell.angle_gamma   90.00
#
_symmetry.space_group_name_H-M   'P 1'
#
loop_
_entity.id
_entity.type
_entity.pdbx_description
1 polymer ?
#
loop_
_entity_poly.entity_id
_entity_poly.type
_entity_poly.pdbx_seq_one_letter_code
_entity_poly.pdbx_strand_id
1 'polypeptide(L)'
;MKETTQSKSKNKPPQSHQQSQPKVMQLSSAAAASSKSRPQKPLQILQQQQLPVVSDQSNNNSKEKKNNSLSEQELKLAAIAISLNVRLRTSDMPVSMQEHALRYTRSLVTAGTSGATPPQTHRLSPALLARSLKKEFDGLYGPAWHCVVGKSFGSFVTHSPGGFVYFSLDSLSFLLFKTEVQLVIN
;
A
#
# COMPACT_ATOMS: atom_id res chain seq x y z
N MET A 1 -54.09 64.40 30.81
CA MET A 1 -55.06 63.61 30.01
C MET A 1 -54.37 62.36 29.50
N LYS A 2 -55.11 61.25 29.36
CA LYS A 2 -54.72 59.96 28.76
C LYS A 2 -53.61 59.16 29.48
N GLU A 3 -54.02 58.03 30.05
CA GLU A 3 -53.18 56.87 30.31
C GLU A 3 -52.76 56.20 29.00
N THR A 4 -51.78 55.27 29.06
CA THR A 4 -51.86 53.97 28.37
C THR A 4 -50.99 52.95 29.11
N THR A 5 -51.50 51.73 29.24
CA THR A 5 -50.95 50.62 30.02
C THR A 5 -50.21 49.60 29.13
N GLN A 6 -49.74 48.50 29.72
CA GLN A 6 -49.28 47.27 29.04
C GLN A 6 -47.92 47.35 28.28
N SER A 7 -47.19 46.25 28.04
CA SER A 7 -47.46 44.85 28.41
C SER A 7 -46.20 44.05 28.75
N LYS A 8 -46.40 42.95 29.49
CA LYS A 8 -45.40 42.00 29.97
C LYS A 8 -45.27 40.83 28.99
N SER A 9 -44.06 40.52 28.51
CA SER A 9 -43.79 39.25 27.81
C SER A 9 -42.48 38.63 28.26
N LYS A 10 -42.50 37.32 28.54
CA LYS A 10 -41.32 36.49 28.84
C LYS A 10 -41.12 35.52 27.68
N ASN A 11 -39.97 35.58 27.00
CA ASN A 11 -39.59 34.58 25.98
C ASN A 11 -38.33 33.79 26.39
N LYS A 12 -38.29 32.52 25.98
CA LYS A 12 -37.31 31.48 26.35
C LYS A 12 -37.49 30.30 25.36
N PRO A 13 -36.44 29.54 24.98
CA PRO A 13 -35.01 29.83 24.88
C PRO A 13 -34.62 30.05 23.38
N PRO A 14 -33.42 29.66 22.91
CA PRO A 14 -33.24 28.28 22.43
C PRO A 14 -32.04 27.55 23.04
N GLN A 15 -31.92 26.24 22.76
CA GLN A 15 -30.94 25.35 23.37
C GLN A 15 -29.52 25.52 22.81
N SER A 16 -28.53 25.37 23.68
CA SER A 16 -27.12 25.20 23.31
C SER A 16 -26.96 24.01 22.37
N HIS A 17 -26.66 24.27 21.10
CA HIS A 17 -26.33 23.23 20.14
C HIS A 17 -24.96 22.64 20.49
N GLN A 18 -24.97 21.47 21.09
CA GLN A 18 -23.76 20.70 21.38
C GLN A 18 -23.19 20.17 20.06
N GLN A 19 -22.22 20.91 19.49
CA GLN A 19 -21.66 20.59 18.19
C GLN A 19 -20.93 19.24 18.23
N SER A 20 -21.57 18.21 17.68
CA SER A 20 -21.05 16.85 17.65
C SER A 20 -19.76 16.80 16.84
N GLN A 21 -18.64 16.58 17.54
CA GLN A 21 -17.34 16.38 16.89
C GLN A 21 -17.37 15.11 16.03
N PRO A 22 -16.68 15.08 14.86
CA PRO A 22 -16.55 13.86 14.09
C PRO A 22 -15.81 12.81 14.92
N LYS A 23 -16.44 11.65 15.14
CA LYS A 23 -15.91 10.56 15.95
C LYS A 23 -14.63 10.00 15.29
N VAL A 24 -13.47 10.42 15.79
CA VAL A 24 -12.16 10.00 15.27
C VAL A 24 -12.07 8.47 15.34
N MET A 25 -11.90 7.83 14.18
CA MET A 25 -11.76 6.38 14.10
C MET A 25 -10.38 5.99 14.62
N GLN A 26 -10.33 5.57 15.89
CA GLN A 26 -9.13 5.08 16.56
C GLN A 26 -8.51 3.93 15.77
N LEU A 27 -7.35 4.16 15.16
CA LEU A 27 -6.46 3.05 14.79
C LEU A 27 -5.92 2.46 16.10
N SER A 28 -6.30 1.22 16.39
CA SER A 28 -5.82 0.49 17.58
C SER A 28 -4.35 0.13 17.43
N SER A 29 -3.46 1.06 17.75
CA SER A 29 -2.01 0.82 17.84
C SER A 29 -1.70 -0.06 19.05
N ALA A 30 -1.64 -1.37 18.86
CA ALA A 30 -1.19 -2.29 19.89
C ALA A 30 0.30 -2.09 20.16
N ALA A 31 0.65 -1.55 21.34
CA ALA A 31 2.02 -1.24 21.72
C ALA A 31 2.33 -1.68 23.17
N ALA A 32 3.41 -2.45 23.30
CA ALA A 32 4.20 -2.72 24.50
C ALA A 32 3.51 -3.19 25.80
N ALA A 33 3.91 -4.38 26.25
CA ALA A 33 4.04 -4.70 27.68
C ALA A 33 5.50 -5.17 27.92
N SER A 34 6.15 -4.69 28.98
CA SER A 34 7.56 -4.95 29.26
C SER A 34 7.78 -5.88 30.45
N SER A 35 9.00 -6.39 30.56
CA SER A 35 9.61 -6.97 31.78
C SER A 35 8.80 -8.01 32.56
N LYS A 36 8.84 -9.27 32.10
CA LYS A 36 9.13 -10.41 32.99
C LYS A 36 10.29 -11.21 32.42
N SER A 37 11.23 -11.60 33.28
CA SER A 37 12.45 -12.32 32.91
C SER A 37 12.15 -13.73 32.40
N ARG A 38 12.68 -14.08 31.23
CA ARG A 38 12.58 -15.44 30.66
C ARG A 38 13.84 -16.22 31.05
N PRO A 39 13.73 -17.38 31.73
CA PRO A 39 14.90 -18.20 32.02
C PRO A 39 15.50 -18.74 30.72
N GLN A 40 16.81 -18.59 30.55
CA GLN A 40 17.52 -19.25 29.46
C GLN A 40 17.62 -20.75 29.75
N LYS A 41 17.33 -21.58 28.75
CA LYS A 41 17.74 -23.00 28.76
C LYS A 41 19.14 -23.08 28.16
N PRO A 42 20.06 -23.91 28.70
CA PRO A 42 21.38 -24.10 28.10
C PRO A 42 21.29 -24.59 26.66
N LEU A 43 22.16 -24.08 25.80
CA LEU A 43 22.39 -24.66 24.48
C LEU A 43 23.12 -26.00 24.66
N GLN A 44 22.47 -27.10 24.31
CA GLN A 44 23.14 -28.39 24.17
C GLN A 44 23.84 -28.45 22.81
N ILE A 45 25.09 -28.92 22.82
CA ILE A 45 25.93 -29.05 21.63
C ILE A 45 25.35 -30.17 20.75
N LEU A 46 24.98 -29.84 19.51
CA LEU A 46 24.60 -30.86 18.53
C LEU A 46 25.87 -31.59 18.07
N GLN A 47 25.99 -32.86 18.46
CA GLN A 47 27.16 -33.68 18.17
C GLN A 47 27.25 -34.01 16.67
N GLN A 48 28.43 -33.76 16.09
CA GLN A 48 28.72 -34.05 14.69
C GLN A 48 28.84 -35.56 14.46
N GLN A 49 28.25 -36.06 13.36
CA GLN A 49 28.40 -37.46 12.90
C GLN A 49 28.80 -37.46 11.42
N GLN A 50 29.53 -38.51 11.01
CA GLN A 50 30.24 -38.60 9.73
C GLN A 50 29.35 -38.82 8.50
N LEU A 51 29.87 -38.42 7.35
CA LEU A 51 29.38 -38.76 6.01
C LEU A 51 29.64 -40.26 5.67
N PRO A 52 28.70 -40.96 5.01
CA PRO A 52 28.96 -42.21 4.31
C PRO A 52 29.46 -42.00 2.87
N VAL A 53 30.20 -42.98 2.35
CA VAL A 53 30.85 -43.04 1.01
C VAL A 53 30.91 -44.53 0.61
N VAL A 54 30.82 -44.99 -0.64
CA VAL A 54 30.79 -44.32 -1.97
C VAL A 54 29.32 -44.20 -2.49
N SER A 55 28.88 -44.30 -3.76
CA SER A 55 29.45 -44.75 -5.05
C SER A 55 28.73 -44.11 -6.24
N ASP A 56 29.39 -44.00 -7.40
CA ASP A 56 28.76 -43.64 -8.67
C ASP A 56 27.86 -44.75 -9.24
N GLN A 57 26.75 -44.34 -9.86
CA GLN A 57 26.29 -44.98 -11.11
C GLN A 57 25.34 -44.07 -11.92
N SER A 58 25.59 -44.00 -13.22
CA SER A 58 24.88 -43.16 -14.18
C SER A 58 23.53 -43.77 -14.62
N ASN A 59 22.50 -42.94 -14.87
CA ASN A 59 21.94 -42.86 -16.24
C ASN A 59 21.08 -41.61 -16.53
N ASN A 60 21.01 -41.33 -17.83
CA ASN A 60 20.52 -40.19 -18.57
C ASN A 60 19.06 -39.68 -18.40
N ASN A 61 18.87 -38.46 -18.93
CA ASN A 61 17.67 -37.91 -19.56
C ASN A 61 16.42 -37.59 -18.71
N SER A 62 16.33 -36.29 -18.37
CA SER A 62 15.31 -35.43 -19.01
C SER A 62 15.81 -34.00 -19.15
N LYS A 63 16.06 -33.56 -20.39
CA LYS A 63 16.43 -32.16 -20.69
C LYS A 63 15.18 -31.30 -20.77
N GLU A 64 14.66 -30.82 -19.63
CA GLU A 64 13.74 -29.68 -19.68
C GLU A 64 14.52 -28.38 -19.96
N LYS A 65 15.00 -28.25 -21.21
CA LYS A 65 15.39 -26.96 -21.77
C LYS A 65 14.10 -26.15 -21.96
N LYS A 66 13.63 -25.55 -20.87
CA LYS A 66 12.53 -24.59 -20.86
C LYS A 66 13.02 -23.35 -21.61
N ASN A 67 12.78 -23.32 -22.92
CA ASN A 67 13.07 -22.17 -23.75
C ASN A 67 12.14 -21.04 -23.31
N ASN A 68 12.61 -20.18 -22.39
CA ASN A 68 11.86 -19.05 -21.85
C ASN A 68 11.64 -17.98 -22.93
N SER A 69 10.75 -18.26 -23.87
CA SER A 69 10.02 -17.20 -24.54
C SER A 69 9.16 -16.52 -23.50
N LEU A 70 9.44 -15.25 -23.22
CA LEU A 70 8.48 -14.39 -22.53
C LEU A 70 7.16 -14.38 -23.30
N SER A 71 6.05 -14.34 -22.58
CA SER A 71 4.74 -14.15 -23.20
C SER A 71 4.65 -12.76 -23.84
N GLU A 72 3.77 -12.61 -24.82
CA GLU A 72 3.45 -11.31 -25.42
C GLU A 72 3.04 -10.26 -24.36
N GLN A 73 2.36 -10.71 -23.30
CA GLN A 73 1.90 -9.86 -22.20
C GLN A 73 3.08 -9.35 -21.35
N GLU A 74 4.08 -10.18 -21.08
CA GLU A 74 5.32 -9.78 -20.38
C GLU A 74 6.17 -8.84 -21.25
N LEU A 75 6.27 -9.11 -22.56
CA LEU A 75 6.96 -8.23 -23.52
C LEU A 75 6.28 -6.85 -23.60
N LYS A 76 4.94 -6.82 -23.67
CA LYS A 76 4.15 -5.58 -23.60
C LYS A 76 4.42 -4.82 -22.30
N LEU A 77 4.38 -5.52 -21.16
CA LEU A 77 4.61 -4.92 -19.83
C LEU A 77 6.03 -4.35 -19.70
N ALA A 78 7.04 -5.05 -20.21
CA ALA A 78 8.42 -4.56 -20.25
C ALA A 78 8.55 -3.29 -21.10
N ALA A 79 7.95 -3.27 -22.30
CA ALA A 79 7.93 -2.10 -23.16
C ALA A 79 7.21 -0.89 -22.52
N ILE A 80 6.12 -1.13 -21.78
CA ILE A 80 5.41 -0.11 -20.99
C ILE A 80 6.30 0.42 -19.85
N ALA A 81 6.93 -0.46 -19.09
CA ALA A 81 7.80 -0.08 -17.97
C ALA A 81 8.98 0.80 -18.45
N ILE A 82 9.64 0.40 -19.54
CA ILE A 82 10.70 1.19 -20.20
C ILE A 82 10.15 2.56 -20.65
N SER A 83 9.02 2.57 -21.36
CA SER A 83 8.42 3.80 -21.91
C SER A 83 7.95 4.79 -20.84
N LEU A 84 7.59 4.31 -19.65
CA LEU A 84 7.22 5.14 -18.49
C LEU A 84 8.41 5.46 -17.57
N ASN A 85 9.61 4.99 -17.91
CA ASN A 85 10.83 5.03 -17.08
C ASN A 85 10.59 4.47 -15.65
N VAL A 86 9.81 3.40 -15.56
CA VAL A 86 9.46 2.68 -14.33
C VAL A 86 10.33 1.43 -14.20
N ARG A 87 10.86 1.19 -13.00
CA ARG A 87 11.46 -0.09 -12.63
C ARG A 87 10.48 -0.92 -11.80
N LEU A 88 9.70 -1.77 -12.46
CA LEU A 88 8.94 -2.84 -11.81
C LEU A 88 9.88 -3.74 -10.99
N ARG A 89 9.41 -4.28 -9.85
CA ARG A 89 10.20 -5.18 -8.99
C ARG A 89 9.52 -6.51 -8.78
N THR A 90 8.28 -6.49 -8.29
CA THR A 90 7.54 -7.69 -7.86
C THR A 90 6.05 -7.39 -7.93
N SER A 91 5.26 -8.31 -8.47
CA SER A 91 3.81 -8.17 -8.54
C SER A 91 3.16 -9.54 -8.75
N ASP A 92 1.96 -9.72 -8.23
CA ASP A 92 1.06 -10.83 -8.57
C ASP A 92 -0.18 -10.37 -9.37
N MET A 93 -0.35 -9.05 -9.56
CA MET A 93 -1.44 -8.45 -10.32
C MET A 93 -1.45 -8.92 -11.78
N PRO A 94 -2.63 -9.04 -12.41
CA PRO A 94 -2.72 -9.25 -13.86
C PRO A 94 -2.10 -8.07 -14.62
N VAL A 95 -1.52 -8.34 -15.79
CA VAL A 95 -0.73 -7.37 -16.58
C VAL A 95 -1.49 -6.07 -16.89
N SER A 96 -2.81 -6.12 -17.08
CA SER A 96 -3.66 -4.94 -17.30
C SER A 96 -3.76 -4.03 -16.06
N MET A 97 -3.80 -4.61 -14.85
CA MET A 97 -3.81 -3.87 -13.60
C MET A 97 -2.42 -3.30 -13.28
N GLN A 98 -1.35 -4.04 -13.60
CA GLN A 98 0.02 -3.50 -13.56
C GLN A 98 0.19 -2.31 -14.52
N GLU A 99 -0.23 -2.45 -15.79
CA GLU A 99 -0.20 -1.35 -16.76
C GLU A 99 -0.95 -0.11 -16.23
N HIS A 100 -2.14 -0.30 -15.66
CA HIS A 100 -2.90 0.81 -15.06
C HIS A 100 -2.12 1.48 -13.91
N ALA A 101 -1.58 0.70 -12.96
CA ALA A 101 -0.78 1.22 -11.84
C ALA A 101 0.41 2.06 -12.34
N LEU A 102 1.14 1.58 -13.35
CA LEU A 102 2.30 2.30 -13.90
C LEU A 102 1.88 3.58 -14.64
N ARG A 103 0.86 3.51 -15.49
CA ARG A 103 0.34 4.65 -16.27
C ARG A 103 -0.18 5.76 -15.36
N TYR A 104 -1.00 5.42 -14.37
CA TYR A 104 -1.60 6.37 -13.43
C TYR A 104 -0.54 7.01 -12.51
N THR A 105 0.44 6.22 -12.04
CA THR A 105 1.53 6.80 -11.23
C THR A 105 2.39 7.76 -12.07
N ARG A 106 2.65 7.44 -13.34
CA ARG A 106 3.39 8.34 -14.23
C ARG A 106 2.63 9.64 -14.49
N SER A 107 1.32 9.61 -14.75
CA SER A 107 0.54 10.83 -14.97
C SER A 107 0.49 11.72 -13.72
N LEU A 108 0.33 11.14 -12.52
CA LEU A 108 0.41 11.89 -11.25
C LEU A 108 1.77 12.57 -11.05
N VAL A 109 2.89 11.88 -11.34
CA VAL A 109 4.24 12.44 -11.19
C VAL A 109 4.51 13.53 -12.24
N THR A 110 4.09 13.34 -13.50
CA THR A 110 4.28 14.32 -14.58
C THR A 110 3.37 15.55 -14.44
N ALA A 111 2.14 15.41 -13.94
CA ALA A 111 1.26 16.56 -13.67
C ALA A 111 1.85 17.54 -12.63
N GLY A 112 2.66 17.04 -11.69
CA GLY A 112 3.45 17.87 -10.76
C GLY A 112 4.68 18.54 -11.37
N THR A 113 4.87 18.50 -12.69
CA THR A 113 6.05 19.05 -13.40
C THR A 113 5.73 19.85 -14.67
N SER A 114 4.47 19.88 -15.13
CA SER A 114 4.08 20.49 -16.41
C SER A 114 3.86 22.02 -16.35
N GLY A 115 4.69 22.74 -15.59
CA GLY A 115 4.69 24.20 -15.50
C GLY A 115 6.07 24.75 -15.86
N ALA A 116 6.14 25.61 -16.88
CA ALA A 116 7.39 26.23 -17.37
C ALA A 116 7.87 27.40 -16.48
N THR A 117 7.79 27.23 -15.16
CA THR A 117 8.07 28.26 -14.14
C THR A 117 9.26 27.88 -13.25
N PRO A 118 9.93 28.84 -12.59
CA PRO A 118 11.10 28.58 -11.75
C PRO A 118 10.84 27.60 -10.60
N PRO A 119 11.88 26.96 -10.05
CA PRO A 119 11.71 25.90 -9.05
C PRO A 119 11.16 26.44 -7.72
N GLN A 120 10.06 25.85 -7.24
CA GLN A 120 9.90 25.31 -5.87
C GLN A 120 8.49 24.71 -5.61
N THR A 121 7.50 24.94 -6.48
CA THR A 121 6.15 24.36 -6.38
C THR A 121 5.72 23.80 -7.76
N HIS A 122 5.00 22.68 -7.90
CA HIS A 122 4.36 21.80 -6.91
C HIS A 122 4.43 20.32 -7.37
N ARG A 123 5.55 19.62 -7.12
CA ARG A 123 5.56 18.15 -7.19
C ARG A 123 4.67 17.60 -6.06
N LEU A 124 3.78 16.66 -6.38
CA LEU A 124 2.91 16.01 -5.40
C LEU A 124 3.74 15.35 -4.29
N SER A 125 3.36 15.57 -3.04
CA SER A 125 4.03 14.91 -1.91
C SER A 125 3.78 13.39 -1.94
N PRO A 126 4.69 12.56 -1.38
CA PRO A 126 4.49 11.10 -1.35
C PRO A 126 3.16 10.68 -0.71
N ALA A 127 2.67 11.42 0.28
CA ALA A 127 1.37 11.20 0.92
C ALA A 127 0.18 11.51 -0.01
N LEU A 128 0.31 12.48 -0.93
CA LEU A 128 -0.71 12.73 -1.96
C LEU A 128 -0.67 11.66 -3.05
N LEU A 129 0.51 11.24 -3.50
CA LEU A 129 0.67 10.15 -4.46
C LEU A 129 0.06 8.84 -3.94
N ALA A 130 0.38 8.47 -2.69
CA ALA A 130 -0.18 7.30 -2.02
C ALA A 130 -1.72 7.38 -1.89
N ARG A 131 -2.26 8.56 -1.52
CA ARG A 131 -3.70 8.79 -1.40
C ARG A 131 -4.42 8.66 -2.74
N SER A 132 -3.86 9.22 -3.81
CA SER A 132 -4.45 9.12 -5.15
C SER A 132 -4.48 7.68 -5.64
N LEU A 133 -3.36 6.95 -5.56
CA LEU A 133 -3.30 5.53 -5.92
C LEU A 133 -4.28 4.67 -5.12
N LYS A 134 -4.35 4.87 -3.80
CA LYS A 134 -5.32 4.17 -2.95
C LYS A 134 -6.77 4.45 -3.39
N LYS A 135 -7.13 5.72 -3.61
CA LYS A 135 -8.48 6.12 -4.01
C LYS A 135 -8.88 5.55 -5.37
N GLU A 136 -7.98 5.58 -6.34
CA GLU A 136 -8.20 5.04 -7.68
C GLU A 136 -8.50 3.54 -7.63
N PHE A 137 -7.68 2.78 -6.89
CA PHE A 137 -7.81 1.33 -6.81
C PHE A 137 -8.98 0.88 -5.92
N ASP A 138 -9.28 1.60 -4.81
CA ASP A 138 -10.52 1.41 -4.04
C ASP A 138 -11.75 1.60 -4.93
N GLY A 139 -11.75 2.60 -5.81
CA GLY A 139 -12.87 2.94 -6.68
C GLY A 139 -13.07 1.96 -7.85
N LEU A 140 -11.99 1.51 -8.49
CA LEU A 140 -12.05 0.68 -9.69
C LEU A 140 -12.02 -0.83 -9.41
N TYR A 141 -11.37 -1.27 -8.33
CA TYR A 141 -11.16 -2.69 -8.00
C TYR A 141 -11.73 -3.09 -6.63
N GLY A 142 -12.51 -2.20 -6.01
CA GLY A 142 -13.16 -2.38 -4.72
C GLY A 142 -12.20 -2.35 -3.53
N PRO A 143 -12.63 -1.87 -2.35
CA PRO A 143 -11.80 -1.77 -1.15
C PRO A 143 -11.36 -3.16 -0.61
N ALA A 144 -10.38 -3.24 0.29
CA ALA A 144 -9.56 -2.13 0.80
C ALA A 144 -8.14 -2.19 0.22
N TRP A 145 -7.75 -1.14 -0.49
CA TRP A 145 -6.37 -0.94 -0.95
C TRP A 145 -5.56 -0.12 0.04
N HIS A 146 -4.24 -0.30 0.01
CA HIS A 146 -3.27 0.45 0.80
C HIS A 146 -2.09 0.82 -0.09
N CYS A 147 -1.54 2.01 0.09
CA CYS A 147 -0.38 2.45 -0.68
C CYS A 147 0.67 3.11 0.22
N VAL A 148 1.93 2.75 0.02
CA VAL A 148 3.11 3.32 0.68
C VAL A 148 4.03 3.88 -0.41
N VAL A 149 4.42 5.14 -0.27
CA VAL A 149 5.29 5.84 -1.23
C VAL A 149 6.39 6.57 -0.46
N GLY A 150 7.64 6.36 -0.87
CA GLY A 150 8.81 6.98 -0.22
C GLY A 150 10.12 6.65 -0.94
N LYS A 151 11.21 7.34 -0.56
CA LYS A 151 12.53 7.13 -1.18
C LYS A 151 13.11 5.75 -0.83
N SER A 152 12.93 5.31 0.41
CA SER A 152 13.30 3.97 0.90
C SER A 152 12.38 3.63 2.08
N PHE A 153 11.97 2.36 2.18
CA PHE A 153 11.23 1.80 3.30
C PHE A 153 11.40 0.28 3.34
N GLY A 154 11.32 -0.31 4.54
CA GLY A 154 11.07 -1.74 4.72
C GLY A 154 9.58 -1.99 4.90
N SER A 155 9.09 -3.16 4.49
CA SER A 155 7.69 -3.55 4.69
C SER A 155 7.56 -5.07 4.73
N PHE A 156 6.61 -5.57 5.53
CA PHE A 156 6.20 -6.97 5.58
C PHE A 156 4.67 -6.97 5.70
N VAL A 157 3.97 -7.40 4.64
CA VAL A 157 2.52 -7.28 4.52
C VAL A 157 1.89 -8.54 3.94
N THR A 158 0.80 -9.00 4.57
CA THR A 158 -0.13 -9.96 3.97
C THR A 158 -1.09 -9.19 3.06
N HIS A 159 -1.36 -9.73 1.88
CA HIS A 159 -2.20 -9.11 0.85
C HIS A 159 -3.10 -10.15 0.18
N SER A 160 -4.18 -9.69 -0.44
CA SER A 160 -5.06 -10.51 -1.28
C SER A 160 -4.32 -10.96 -2.55
N PRO A 161 -4.46 -12.22 -2.99
CA PRO A 161 -3.87 -12.69 -4.25
C PRO A 161 -4.35 -11.90 -5.47
N GLY A 162 -3.43 -11.66 -6.41
CA GLY A 162 -3.65 -10.81 -7.60
C GLY A 162 -3.73 -9.32 -7.28
N GLY A 163 -3.37 -8.93 -6.05
CA GLY A 163 -3.65 -7.62 -5.47
C GLY A 163 -2.43 -6.81 -5.05
N PHE A 164 -1.20 -7.16 -5.45
CA PHE A 164 0.05 -6.55 -4.99
C PHE A 164 0.96 -6.11 -6.15
N VAL A 165 1.53 -4.90 -6.05
CA VAL A 165 2.60 -4.42 -6.92
C VAL A 165 3.62 -3.58 -6.15
N TYR A 166 4.89 -3.83 -6.41
CA TYR A 166 6.04 -3.06 -5.93
C TYR A 166 6.91 -2.61 -7.12
N PHE A 167 7.15 -1.29 -7.22
CA PHE A 167 7.92 -0.67 -8.31
C PHE A 167 8.62 0.61 -7.86
N SER A 168 9.50 1.15 -8.70
CA SER A 168 10.17 2.45 -8.51
C SER A 168 9.94 3.36 -9.73
N LEU A 169 9.70 4.65 -9.48
CA LEU A 169 9.62 5.71 -10.49
C LEU A 169 10.34 6.97 -9.96
N ASP A 170 11.16 7.60 -10.81
CA ASP A 170 12.12 8.64 -10.42
C ASP A 170 12.97 8.19 -9.20
N SER A 171 12.86 8.90 -8.07
CA SER A 171 13.53 8.60 -6.79
C SER A 171 12.57 8.06 -5.72
N LEU A 172 11.36 7.64 -6.11
CA LEU A 172 10.34 7.09 -5.23
C LEU A 172 10.10 5.61 -5.52
N SER A 173 9.95 4.83 -4.45
CA SER A 173 9.40 3.48 -4.50
C SER A 173 7.93 3.51 -4.10
N PHE A 174 7.15 2.65 -4.72
CA PHE A 174 5.70 2.55 -4.61
C PHE A 174 5.34 1.10 -4.29
N LEU A 175 4.67 0.89 -3.16
CA LEU A 175 4.07 -0.37 -2.76
C LEU A 175 2.56 -0.14 -2.70
N LEU A 176 1.80 -0.89 -3.51
CA LEU A 176 0.35 -0.82 -3.59
C LEU A 176 -0.20 -2.24 -3.43
N PHE A 177 -1.06 -2.46 -2.42
CA PHE A 177 -1.59 -3.78 -2.11
C PHE A 177 -3.04 -3.75 -1.63
N LYS A 178 -3.81 -4.79 -1.95
CA LYS A 178 -5.16 -5.03 -1.44
C LYS A 178 -5.13 -5.94 -0.20
N THR A 179 -6.07 -5.75 0.72
CA THR A 179 -6.32 -6.66 1.85
C THR A 179 -7.76 -7.12 1.87
N GLU A 180 -7.99 -8.36 2.30
CA GLU A 180 -9.31 -8.86 2.66
C GLU A 180 -9.96 -8.00 3.75
N VAL A 181 -11.27 -7.79 3.63
CA VAL A 181 -12.08 -7.06 4.62
C VAL A 181 -13.26 -7.95 5.00
N GLN A 182 -13.15 -8.63 6.14
CA GLN A 182 -14.27 -9.38 6.68
C GLN A 182 -15.26 -8.40 7.32
N LEU A 183 -16.43 -8.22 6.68
CA LEU A 183 -17.51 -7.43 7.23
C LEU A 183 -18.14 -8.16 8.42
N VAL A 184 -17.89 -7.68 9.63
CA VAL A 184 -18.62 -8.11 10.82
C VAL A 184 -19.97 -7.38 10.83
N ILE A 185 -21.03 -8.13 10.52
CA ILE A 185 -22.41 -7.68 10.64
C ILE A 185 -22.88 -8.04 12.06
N ASN A 186 -23.36 -7.03 12.79
CA ASN A 186 -23.94 -7.14 14.14
C ASN A 186 -25.47 -7.03 14.07
#